data_AF-A0A7Y6PIT7-F1
#
_entry.id   AF-A0A7Y6PIT7-F1
#
_cell.length_a   1.000
_cell.length_b   1.000
_cell.length_c   1.000
_cell.angle_alpha   90.00
_cell.angle_beta   90.00
_cell.angle_gamma   90.00
#
_symmetry.space_group_name_H-M   'P 1'
#
loop_
_entity.id
_entity.type
_entity.pdbx_description
1 polymer ?
#
loop_
_entity_poly.entity_id
_entity_poly.type
_entity_poly.pdbx_seq_one_letter_code
_entity_poly.pdbx_strand_id
1 'polypeptide(L)'
;MIYLELLLTFLKIGAFTFGGGYAMLPLIQAEVKSHGWLDTAELVDFIAVSESTPGPFAVNISTFVGMRTAGIPGALCATFGVVLPSFLIIILVA
;
A
#
# COMPACT_ATOMS: atom_id res chain seq x y z
N MET A 1 12.45 -11.69 5.60
CA MET A 1 12.83 -10.51 4.80
C MET A 1 11.61 -9.61 4.63
N ILE A 2 11.11 -9.05 5.73
CA ILE A 2 9.82 -8.34 5.80
C ILE A 2 9.74 -7.16 4.81
N TYR A 3 10.87 -6.48 4.58
CA TYR A 3 10.96 -5.34 3.66
C TYR A 3 10.77 -5.71 2.18
N LEU A 4 11.33 -6.85 1.76
CA LEU A 4 11.17 -7.33 0.39
C LEU A 4 9.74 -7.80 0.15
N GLU A 5 9.15 -8.44 1.15
CA GLU A 5 7.76 -8.89 1.14
C GLU A 5 6.80 -7.70 1.03
N LEU A 6 6.96 -6.67 1.87
CA LEU A 6 6.22 -5.41 1.74
C LEU A 6 6.38 -4.79 0.35
N LEU A 7 7.62 -4.67 -0.14
CA LEU A 7 7.87 -4.07 -1.44
C LEU A 7 7.18 -4.84 -2.57
N LEU A 8 7.28 -6.17 -2.61
CA LEU A 8 6.65 -6.99 -3.65
C LEU A 8 5.12 -6.99 -3.55
N THR A 9 4.57 -7.05 -2.35
CA THR A 9 3.13 -7.00 -2.11
C THR A 9 2.56 -5.66 -2.56
N PHE A 10 3.17 -4.54 -2.17
CA PHE A 10 2.70 -3.22 -2.59
C PHE A 10 3.00 -2.91 -4.06
N LEU A 11 4.05 -3.49 -4.65
CA LEU A 11 4.29 -3.46 -6.10
C LEU A 11 3.17 -4.13 -6.87
N LYS A 12 2.76 -5.33 -6.44
CA LYS A 12 1.61 -6.04 -7.02
C LYS A 12 0.34 -5.21 -6.85
N ILE A 13 0.06 -4.69 -5.66
CA ILE A 13 -1.13 -3.86 -5.43
C ILE A 13 -1.11 -2.63 -6.36
N GLY A 14 0.00 -1.89 -6.42
CA GLY A 14 0.16 -0.73 -7.31
C GLY A 14 -0.04 -1.07 -8.78
N ALA A 15 0.48 -2.22 -9.23
CA ALA A 15 0.33 -2.68 -10.61
C ALA A 15 -1.11 -3.09 -10.97
N PHE A 16 -1.93 -3.48 -10.00
CA PHE A 16 -3.31 -3.96 -10.21
C PHE A 16 -4.38 -2.98 -9.67
N THR A 17 -4.03 -1.72 -9.37
CA THR A 17 -4.98 -0.69 -8.92
C THR A 17 -5.70 -0.02 -10.10
N PHE A 18 -6.24 -0.82 -11.03
CA PHE A 18 -7.08 -0.32 -12.13
C PHE A 18 -8.53 -0.20 -11.65
N GLY A 19 -9.07 1.02 -11.62
CA GLY A 19 -10.43 1.29 -11.11
C GLY A 19 -10.51 2.34 -9.99
N GLY A 20 -9.41 3.02 -9.67
CA GLY A 20 -9.35 4.09 -8.67
C GLY A 20 -8.83 3.64 -7.31
N GLY A 21 -8.64 4.58 -6.38
CA GLY A 21 -7.99 4.33 -5.09
C GLY A 21 -8.66 3.26 -4.21
N TYR A 22 -9.96 2.99 -4.39
CA TYR A 22 -10.68 1.98 -3.60
C TYR A 22 -10.55 0.55 -4.16
N ALA A 23 -10.17 0.39 -5.44
CA ALA A 23 -10.01 -0.93 -6.06
C ALA A 23 -8.90 -1.76 -5.41
N MET A 24 -7.95 -1.10 -4.73
CA MET A 24 -6.85 -1.75 -4.01
C MET A 24 -7.24 -2.29 -2.64
N LEU A 25 -8.37 -1.85 -2.05
CA LEU A 25 -8.73 -2.22 -0.68
C LEU A 25 -8.90 -3.74 -0.49
N PRO A 26 -9.61 -4.47 -1.38
CA PRO A 26 -9.70 -5.92 -1.25
C PRO A 26 -8.34 -6.62 -1.34
N LEU A 27 -7.42 -6.08 -2.15
CA LEU A 27 -6.06 -6.61 -2.27
C LEU A 27 -5.26 -6.37 -0.97
N ILE A 28 -5.32 -5.16 -0.41
CA ILE A 28 -4.68 -4.86 0.88
C ILE A 28 -5.26 -5.74 1.98
N GLN A 29 -6.58 -5.85 2.08
CA GLN A 29 -7.25 -6.69 3.06
C GLN A 29 -6.80 -8.14 2.98
N ALA A 30 -6.72 -8.70 1.77
CA ALA A 30 -6.27 -10.07 1.55
C ALA A 30 -4.82 -10.28 1.97
N GLU A 31 -3.91 -9.38 1.57
CA GLU A 31 -2.48 -9.49 1.85
C GLU A 31 -2.19 -9.26 3.34
N VAL A 32 -2.75 -8.23 3.94
CA VAL A 32 -2.61 -7.92 5.37
C VAL A 32 -3.10 -9.08 6.24
N LYS A 33 -4.23 -9.69 5.87
CA LYS A 33 -4.77 -10.87 6.58
C LYS A 33 -3.91 -12.11 6.36
N SER A 34 -3.44 -12.34 5.13
CA SER A 34 -2.58 -13.48 4.78
C SER A 34 -1.24 -13.44 5.53
N HIS A 35 -0.64 -12.26 5.65
CA HIS A 35 0.63 -12.07 6.35
C HIS A 35 0.48 -11.80 7.85
N GLY A 36 -0.75 -11.60 8.35
CA GLY A 36 -1.03 -11.28 9.75
C GLY A 36 -0.43 -9.93 10.19
N TRP A 37 -0.31 -8.97 9.26
CA TRP A 37 0.33 -7.68 9.53
C TRP A 37 -0.52 -6.74 10.39
N LEU A 38 -1.84 -6.77 10.19
CA LEU A 38 -2.82 -5.99 10.94
C LEU A 38 -4.09 -6.80 11.15
N ASP A 39 -4.85 -6.44 12.18
CA ASP A 39 -6.24 -6.87 12.29
C ASP A 39 -7.17 -6.01 11.43
N THR A 40 -8.37 -6.52 11.17
CA THR A 40 -9.41 -5.85 10.37
C THR A 40 -9.79 -4.49 10.97
N ALA A 41 -9.82 -4.39 12.31
CA ALA A 41 -10.10 -3.13 13.00
C ALA A 41 -9.01 -2.07 12.74
N GLU A 42 -7.73 -2.44 12.90
CA GLU A 42 -6.61 -1.53 12.63
C GLU A 42 -6.59 -1.06 11.17
N LEU A 43 -6.94 -1.96 10.23
CA LEU A 43 -7.02 -1.58 8.82
C LEU A 43 -8.13 -0.56 8.55
N VAL A 44 -9.29 -0.68 9.21
CA VAL A 44 -10.37 0.31 9.10
C VAL A 44 -9.94 1.67 9.67
N ASP A 45 -9.25 1.68 10.81
CA ASP A 45 -8.69 2.91 11.37
C ASP A 45 -7.71 3.57 10.40
N PHE A 46 -6.86 2.79 9.76
CA PHE A 46 -5.91 3.30 8.77
C PHE A 46 -6.57 3.81 7.50
N ILE A 47 -7.70 3.24 7.09
CA ILE A 47 -8.51 3.78 5.98
C ILE A 47 -9.01 5.17 6.37
N ALA A 48 -9.59 5.33 7.56
CA ALA A 48 -10.08 6.63 8.04
C ALA A 48 -8.96 7.67 8.15
N VAL A 49 -7.78 7.29 8.66
CA VAL A 49 -6.60 8.16 8.70
C VAL A 49 -6.11 8.52 7.29
N SER A 50 -6.13 7.57 6.36
CA SER A 50 -5.70 7.78 4.97
C SER A 50 -6.61 8.74 4.21
N GLU A 51 -7.92 8.70 4.46
CA GLU A 51 -8.91 9.59 3.85
C GLU A 51 -8.93 11.00 4.48
N SER A 52 -8.64 11.10 5.78
CA SER A 52 -8.53 12.40 6.46
C SER A 52 -7.22 13.13 6.13
N THR A 53 -6.20 12.41 5.69
CA THR A 53 -4.89 12.99 5.31
C THR A 53 -4.93 13.46 3.85
N PRO A 54 -4.47 14.68 3.52
CA PRO A 54 -4.40 15.14 2.14
C PRO A 54 -3.43 14.28 1.33
N GLY A 55 -3.80 13.97 0.07
CA GLY A 55 -2.94 13.25 -0.87
C GLY A 55 -3.60 12.02 -1.50
N PRO A 56 -2.85 11.23 -2.29
CA PRO A 56 -3.38 10.03 -2.91
C PRO A 56 -3.66 8.95 -1.85
N PHE A 57 -4.92 8.52 -1.76
CA PHE A 57 -5.35 7.47 -0.83
C PHE A 57 -4.42 6.24 -0.87
N ALA A 58 -4.07 5.78 -2.07
CA ALA A 58 -3.22 4.61 -2.29
C ALA A 58 -1.83 4.73 -1.64
N VAL A 59 -1.25 5.93 -1.67
CA VAL A 59 0.05 6.22 -1.07
C VAL A 59 -0.08 6.28 0.44
N ASN A 60 -1.11 6.97 0.95
CA ASN A 60 -1.33 7.14 2.39
C ASN A 60 -1.53 5.77 3.07
N ILE A 61 -2.46 4.95 2.56
CA ILE A 61 -2.76 3.65 3.17
C ILE A 61 -1.56 2.70 3.13
N SER A 62 -0.80 2.69 2.02
CA SER A 62 0.40 1.86 1.90
C SER A 62 1.49 2.29 2.88
N THR A 63 1.64 3.61 3.06
CA THR A 63 2.59 4.19 4.02
C THR A 63 2.25 3.79 5.45
N PHE A 64 0.98 3.91 5.87
CA PHE A 64 0.56 3.55 7.22
C PHE A 64 0.64 2.05 7.50
N VAL A 65 0.22 1.22 6.54
CA VAL A 65 0.37 -0.25 6.65
C VAL A 65 1.84 -0.61 6.77
N GLY A 66 2.71 -0.11 5.88
CA GLY A 66 4.15 -0.36 5.96
C GLY A 66 4.79 0.14 7.26
N MET A 67 4.36 1.30 7.76
CA MET A 67 4.81 1.86 9.03
C MET A 67 4.46 0.97 10.20
N ARG A 68 3.23 0.43 10.23
CA ARG A 68 2.79 -0.48 11.29
C ARG A 68 3.49 -1.84 11.23
N THR A 69 3.74 -2.34 10.04
CA THR A 69 4.36 -3.66 9.82
C THR A 69 5.86 -3.68 10.18
N ALA A 70 6.64 -2.67 9.74
CA ALA A 70 8.10 -2.69 9.90
C ALA A 70 8.73 -1.32 10.20
N GLY A 71 7.97 -0.38 10.77
CA GLY A 71 8.43 0.96 11.14
C GLY A 71 8.70 1.86 9.93
N ILE A 72 9.51 2.90 10.12
CA ILE A 72 9.87 3.87 9.07
C ILE A 72 10.43 3.19 7.80
N PRO A 73 11.33 2.18 7.88
CA PRO A 73 11.82 1.51 6.67
C PRO A 73 10.71 0.72 5.96
N GLY A 74 9.76 0.14 6.71
CA GLY A 74 8.59 -0.52 6.14
C GLY A 74 7.68 0.44 5.39
N ALA A 75 7.47 1.64 5.95
CA ALA A 75 6.72 2.71 5.29
C ALA A 75 7.35 3.06 3.94
N LEU A 76 8.66 3.32 3.91
CA LEU A 76 9.38 3.63 2.68
C LEU A 76 9.25 2.51 1.64
N CYS A 77 9.43 1.24 2.04
CA CYS A 77 9.30 0.10 1.12
C CYS A 77 7.89 -0.04 0.54
N ALA A 78 6.85 0.10 1.36
CA ALA A 78 5.46 0.00 0.93
C ALA A 78 5.07 1.16 0.00
N THR A 79 5.43 2.40 0.37
CA THR A 79 5.20 3.59 -0.46
C THR A 79 5.92 3.49 -1.80
N PHE A 80 7.18 3.06 -1.80
CA PHE A 80 7.94 2.90 -3.02
C PHE A 80 7.35 1.79 -3.89
N GLY A 81 6.96 0.67 -3.29
CA GLY A 81 6.30 -0.45 -3.96
C GLY A 81 5.03 -0.01 -4.68
N VAL A 82 4.14 0.73 -4.03
CA VAL A 82 2.86 1.12 -4.64
C VAL A 82 3.00 2.17 -5.75
N VAL A 83 4.00 3.06 -5.68
CA VAL A 83 4.20 4.14 -6.66
C VAL A 83 4.97 3.67 -7.89
N LEU A 84 5.91 2.72 -7.72
CA LEU A 84 6.83 2.30 -8.77
C LEU A 84 6.15 1.82 -10.07
N PRO A 85 5.06 1.01 -10.06
CA PRO A 85 4.41 0.54 -11.29
C PRO A 85 3.86 1.69 -12.11
N SER A 86 3.14 2.61 -11.47
CA SER A 86 2.57 3.79 -12.12
C SER A 86 3.67 4.69 -12.69
N PHE A 87 4.76 4.90 -11.93
CA PHE A 87 5.89 5.70 -12.37
C PHE A 87 6.58 5.11 -13.61
N LEU A 88 6.82 3.79 -13.62
CA LEU A 88 7.44 3.10 -14.75
C LEU A 88 6.54 3.12 -15.99
N ILE A 89 5.23 2.91 -15.83
CA ILE A 89 4.27 2.96 -16.94
C ILE A 89 4.24 4.35 -17.57
N ILE A 90 4.23 5.42 -16.76
CA ILE A 90 4.26 6.79 -17.26
C ILE A 90 5.52 7.05 -18.08
N ILE A 91 6.70 6.66 -17.59
CA ILE A 91 7.97 6.86 -18.31
C ILE A 91 8.02 6.03 -19.60
N LEU A 92 7.44 4.84 -19.62
CA LEU A 92 7.46 3.97 -20.79
C LEU A 92 6.53 4.49 -21.90
N VAL A 93 5.42 5.14 -21.52
CA VAL A 93 4.40 5.64 -22.45
C VAL A 93 4.67 7.08 -22.90
N ALA A 94 5.25 7.92 -22.05
CA ALA A 94 5.56 9.33 -22.33
C ALA A 94 6.73 9.50 -23.31
#